data_AF-A0A2M7FU85-F1
#
_entry.id   AF-A0A2M7FU85-F1
#
_cell.length_a   1.000
_cell.length_b   1.000
_cell.length_c   1.000
_cell.angle_alpha   90.00
_cell.angle_beta   90.00
_cell.angle_gamma   90.00
#
_symmetry.space_group_name_H-M   'P 1'
#
loop_
_entity.id
_entity.type
_entity.pdbx_description
1 polymer ?
#
loop_
_entity_poly.entity_id
_entity_poly.type
_entity_poly.pdbx_seq_one_letter_code
_entity_poly.pdbx_strand_id
1 'polypeptide(L)'
;SFRMTGDAQREARTALVNGSMPVYLTWLQSQLLAHGGEYFADNRLTVADLKVFVDVRALNSGRLDHVPTDLVEKVAPALNAHMRRIAQTPAVVQYYAKFGG
;
A
#
# COMPACT_ATOMS: atom_id res chain seq x y z
N SER A 1 -16.83 21.87 7.01
CA SER A 1 -15.63 21.00 6.94
C SER A 1 -16.08 19.59 6.61
N PHE A 2 -15.60 18.97 5.52
CA PHE A 2 -15.96 17.60 5.11
C PHE A 2 -15.14 16.50 5.81
N ARG A 3 -14.43 16.84 6.90
CA ARG A 3 -13.58 15.89 7.63
C ARG A 3 -14.27 15.45 8.91
N MET A 4 -14.43 14.13 9.07
CA MET A 4 -14.68 13.52 10.37
C MET A 4 -13.44 13.76 11.25
N THR A 5 -13.64 14.16 12.50
CA THR A 5 -12.57 14.47 13.47
C THR A 5 -12.79 13.67 14.76
N GLY A 6 -11.72 13.51 15.56
CA GLY A 6 -11.79 12.85 16.86
C GLY A 6 -12.23 11.39 16.79
N ASP A 7 -13.10 10.98 17.71
CA ASP A 7 -13.51 9.58 17.88
C ASP A 7 -14.22 9.01 16.64
N ALA A 8 -15.03 9.80 15.93
CA ALA A 8 -15.69 9.37 14.71
C ALA A 8 -14.68 8.97 13.61
N GLN A 9 -13.54 9.67 13.53
CA GLN A 9 -12.47 9.30 12.59
C GLN A 9 -11.77 8.01 13.02
N ARG A 10 -11.50 7.85 14.32
CA ARG A 10 -10.91 6.63 14.89
C ARG A 10 -11.78 5.42 14.64
N GLU A 11 -13.08 5.52 14.91
CA GLU A 11 -14.04 4.43 14.71
C GLU A 11 -14.13 4.02 13.24
N ALA A 12 -14.26 5.00 12.32
CA ALA A 12 -14.32 4.73 10.88
C ALA A 12 -13.04 4.02 10.39
N ARG A 13 -11.86 4.46 10.81
CA ARG A 13 -10.59 3.81 10.44
C ARG A 13 -10.46 2.42 11.06
N THR A 14 -10.89 2.24 12.31
CA THR A 14 -10.90 0.93 12.99
C THR A 14 -11.83 -0.05 12.26
N ALA A 15 -13.01 0.40 11.84
CA ALA A 15 -13.94 -0.42 11.07
C ALA A 15 -13.36 -0.84 9.71
N LEU A 16 -12.63 0.04 9.04
CA LEU A 16 -11.93 -0.29 7.80
C LEU A 16 -10.80 -1.32 8.01
N VAL A 17 -9.97 -1.12 9.05
CA VAL A 17 -8.86 -2.01 9.41
C VAL A 17 -9.36 -3.40 9.79
N ASN A 18 -10.47 -3.50 10.52
CA ASN A 18 -11.06 -4.77 10.94
C ASN A 18 -12.01 -5.38 9.90
N GLY A 19 -12.19 -4.73 8.75
CA GLY A 19 -13.18 -5.11 7.75
C GLY A 19 -12.59 -5.15 6.35
N SER A 20 -12.91 -4.14 5.55
CA SER A 20 -12.66 -4.17 4.10
C SER A 20 -11.19 -4.07 3.71
N MET A 21 -10.32 -3.45 4.53
CA MET A 21 -8.90 -3.31 4.18
C MET A 21 -8.18 -4.66 4.07
N PRO A 22 -8.22 -5.57 5.07
CA PRO A 22 -7.66 -6.92 4.94
C PRO A 22 -8.17 -7.68 3.72
N VAL A 23 -9.48 -7.61 3.44
CA VAL A 23 -10.10 -8.30 2.31
C VAL A 23 -9.50 -7.80 0.99
N TYR A 24 -9.45 -6.48 0.81
CA TYR A 24 -8.89 -5.88 -0.38
C TYR A 24 -7.40 -6.16 -0.54
N LEU A 25 -6.61 -6.05 0.52
CA LEU A 25 -5.16 -6.31 0.49
C LEU A 25 -4.86 -7.79 0.15
N THR A 26 -5.62 -8.72 0.73
CA THR A 26 -5.48 -10.15 0.44
C THR A 26 -5.84 -10.44 -1.02
N TRP A 27 -6.92 -9.85 -1.52
CA TRP A 27 -7.30 -9.96 -2.93
C TRP A 27 -6.22 -9.37 -3.84
N LEU A 28 -5.71 -8.18 -3.53
CA LEU A 28 -4.69 -7.51 -4.33
C LEU A 28 -3.39 -8.32 -4.39
N GLN A 29 -2.98 -8.92 -3.27
CA GLN A 29 -1.88 -9.89 -3.25
C GLN A 29 -2.17 -11.10 -4.16
N SER A 30 -3.39 -11.64 -4.13
CA SER A 30 -3.75 -12.76 -4.99
C SER A 30 -3.62 -12.42 -6.47
N GLN A 31 -3.96 -11.19 -6.87
CA GLN A 31 -3.77 -10.72 -8.24
C GLN A 31 -2.29 -10.64 -8.60
N LEU A 32 -1.47 -10.02 -7.74
CA LEU A 32 -0.03 -9.95 -7.96
C LEU A 32 0.57 -11.35 -8.17
N LEU A 33 0.22 -12.31 -7.32
CA LEU A 33 0.73 -13.68 -7.42
C LEU A 33 0.23 -14.40 -8.68
N ALA A 34 -1.05 -14.21 -9.06
CA ALA A 34 -1.62 -14.78 -10.27
C ALA A 34 -0.93 -14.26 -11.56
N HIS A 35 -0.36 -13.05 -11.52
CA HIS A 35 0.43 -12.46 -12.59
C HIS A 35 1.94 -12.71 -12.48
N GLY A 36 2.36 -13.71 -11.69
CA GLY A 36 3.76 -14.14 -11.58
C GLY A 36 4.54 -13.48 -10.43
N GLY A 37 3.91 -12.62 -9.63
CA GLY A 37 4.46 -12.08 -8.39
C GLY A 37 5.43 -10.90 -8.55
N GLU A 38 5.86 -10.61 -9.78
CA GLU A 38 6.77 -9.51 -10.07
C GLU A 38 6.02 -8.21 -10.36
N TYR A 39 5.21 -8.19 -11.41
CA TYR A 39 4.44 -7.03 -11.84
C TYR A 39 2.94 -7.36 -11.89
N PHE A 40 2.09 -6.34 -11.76
CA PHE A 40 0.65 -6.51 -11.86
C PHE A 40 0.16 -6.75 -13.29
N ALA A 41 0.89 -6.28 -14.30
CA ALA A 41 0.50 -6.40 -15.70
C ALA A 41 1.72 -6.39 -16.64
N ASP A 42 1.54 -6.92 -17.86
CA ASP A 42 2.50 -6.86 -18.97
C ASP A 42 3.93 -7.37 -18.71
N ASN A 43 4.17 -8.09 -17.60
CA ASN A 43 5.50 -8.54 -17.17
C ASN A 43 6.55 -7.40 -17.13
N ARG A 44 6.12 -6.17 -16.86
CA ARG A 44 6.98 -4.99 -16.76
C ARG A 44 6.39 -3.98 -15.79
N LEU A 45 7.19 -3.00 -15.38
CA LEU A 45 6.69 -1.89 -14.58
C LEU A 45 5.59 -1.11 -15.33
N THR A 46 4.43 -0.99 -14.70
CA THR A 46 3.29 -0.22 -15.20
C THR A 46 2.80 0.80 -14.16
N VAL A 47 1.79 1.60 -14.54
CA VAL A 47 1.11 2.52 -13.61
C VAL A 47 0.43 1.76 -12.46
N ALA A 48 -0.01 0.51 -12.67
CA ALA A 48 -0.62 -0.29 -11.61
C ALA A 48 0.37 -0.54 -10.46
N ASP A 49 1.60 -0.91 -10.80
CA ASP A 49 2.67 -1.16 -9.81
C ASP A 49 3.02 0.13 -9.04
N LEU A 50 3.11 1.27 -9.75
CA LEU A 50 3.36 2.56 -9.11
C LEU A 50 2.23 2.97 -8.16
N LYS A 51 0.97 2.71 -8.52
CA LYS A 51 -0.18 3.00 -7.66
C LYS A 51 -0.14 2.16 -6.39
N VAL A 52 0.07 0.85 -6.53
CA VAL A 52 0.15 -0.08 -5.39
C VAL A 52 1.34 0.25 -4.50
N PHE A 53 2.49 0.60 -5.09
CA PHE A 53 3.66 1.06 -4.36
C PHE A 53 3.34 2.26 -3.45
N VAL A 54 2.66 3.29 -3.97
CA VAL A 54 2.30 4.48 -3.17
C VAL A 54 1.32 4.12 -2.05
N ASP A 55 0.32 3.31 -2.34
CA ASP A 55 -0.71 2.94 -1.35
C ASP A 55 -0.12 2.11 -0.20
N VAL A 56 0.68 1.09 -0.52
CA VAL A 56 1.35 0.24 0.48
C VAL A 56 2.34 1.05 1.31
N ARG A 57 3.12 1.94 0.67
CA ARG A 57 4.03 2.84 1.39
C ARG A 57 3.28 3.77 2.34
N ALA A 58 2.12 4.30 1.94
CA ALA A 58 1.31 5.16 2.79
C ALA A 58 0.77 4.40 4.01
N LEU A 59 0.24 3.19 3.82
CA LEU A 59 -0.24 2.33 4.91
C LEU A 59 0.87 2.00 5.91
N ASN A 60 2.09 1.73 5.43
CA ASN A 60 3.23 1.41 6.28
C ASN A 60 3.88 2.65 6.92
N SER A 61 3.53 3.87 6.51
CA SER A 61 4.26 5.10 6.92
C SER A 61 3.97 5.58 8.34
N GLY A 62 2.90 5.08 8.98
CA GLY A 62 2.42 5.58 10.27
C GLY A 62 1.75 6.95 10.22
N ARG A 63 1.60 7.56 9.04
CA ARG A 63 0.94 8.87 8.84
C ARG A 63 -0.59 8.79 8.90
N LEU A 64 -1.17 7.59 8.85
CA LEU A 64 -2.60 7.37 8.95
C LEU A 64 -2.94 7.01 10.40
N ASP A 65 -3.43 7.96 11.19
CA ASP A 65 -3.79 7.69 12.60
C ASP A 65 -4.76 6.51 12.67
N HIS A 66 -4.59 5.66 13.68
CA HIS A 66 -5.47 4.51 13.94
C HIS A 66 -5.42 3.40 12.87
N VAL A 67 -4.50 3.46 11.91
CA VAL A 67 -4.19 2.36 10.99
C VAL A 67 -2.87 1.72 11.43
N PRO A 68 -2.84 0.41 11.76
CA PRO A 68 -1.61 -0.28 12.12
C PRO A 68 -0.63 -0.31 10.95
N THR A 69 0.64 0.03 11.19
CA THR A 69 1.70 0.04 10.17
C THR A 69 2.14 -1.36 9.74
N ASP A 70 1.77 -2.38 10.50
CA ASP A 70 2.06 -3.78 10.22
C ASP A 70 0.90 -4.54 9.55
N LEU A 71 -0.21 -3.84 9.25
CA LEU A 71 -1.40 -4.45 8.63
C LEU A 71 -1.07 -5.16 7.32
N VAL A 72 -0.34 -4.49 6.42
CA VAL A 72 0.02 -5.06 5.12
C VAL A 72 0.95 -6.26 5.28
N GLU A 73 1.89 -6.20 6.22
CA GLU A 73 2.80 -7.33 6.49
C GLU A 73 2.03 -8.56 6.97
N LYS A 74 1.03 -8.35 7.84
CA LYS A 74 0.22 -9.45 8.41
C LYS A 74 -0.68 -10.12 7.38
N VAL A 75 -1.30 -9.35 6.48
CA VAL A 75 -2.37 -9.88 5.61
C VAL A 75 -1.94 -10.04 4.14
N ALA A 76 -0.91 -9.32 3.70
CA ALA A 76 -0.49 -9.28 2.32
C ALA A 76 1.04 -9.04 2.17
N PRO A 77 1.90 -9.90 2.76
CA PRO A 77 3.35 -9.71 2.79
C PRO A 77 4.01 -9.60 1.40
N ALA A 78 3.45 -10.21 0.36
CA ALA A 78 3.97 -10.09 -1.00
C ALA A 78 3.83 -8.66 -1.55
N LEU A 79 2.83 -7.90 -1.11
CA LEU A 79 2.70 -6.48 -1.46
C LEU A 79 3.82 -5.64 -0.84
N ASN A 80 4.26 -5.98 0.37
CA ASN A 80 5.43 -5.33 0.99
C ASN A 80 6.73 -5.66 0.24
N ALA A 81 6.91 -6.91 -0.17
CA ALA A 81 8.04 -7.30 -1.00
C ALA A 81 8.03 -6.56 -2.36
N HIS A 82 6.88 -6.50 -3.02
CA HIS A 82 6.69 -5.73 -4.25
C HIS A 82 7.01 -4.25 -4.05
N MET A 83 6.44 -3.60 -3.03
CA MET A 83 6.68 -2.19 -2.71
C MET A 83 8.17 -1.90 -2.52
N ARG A 84 8.90 -2.74 -1.76
CA ARG A 84 10.36 -2.60 -1.57
C ARG A 84 11.11 -2.69 -2.90
N ARG A 85 10.69 -3.58 -3.80
CA ARG A 85 11.30 -3.73 -5.13
C ARG A 85 11.07 -2.49 -6.00
N ILE A 86 9.84 -1.97 -6.05
CA ILE A 86 9.52 -0.75 -6.79
C ILE A 86 10.29 0.45 -6.22
N ALA A 87 10.44 0.53 -4.89
CA ALA A 87 11.23 1.58 -4.24
C ALA A 87 12.70 1.63 -4.70
N GLN A 88 13.26 0.49 -5.12
CA GLN A 88 14.64 0.35 -5.60
C GLN A 88 14.79 0.63 -7.10
N THR A 89 13.69 0.88 -7.82
CA THR A 89 13.74 1.22 -9.25
C THR A 89 14.47 2.56 -9.43
N PRO A 90 15.50 2.68 -10.30
CA PRO A 90 16.31 3.89 -10.41
C PRO A 90 15.50 5.19 -10.62
N ALA A 91 14.49 5.16 -11.47
CA ALA A 91 13.63 6.32 -11.71
C ALA A 91 12.82 6.72 -10.45
N VAL A 92 12.36 5.75 -9.67
CA VAL A 92 11.63 5.98 -8.41
C VAL A 92 12.58 6.56 -7.36
N VAL A 93 13.77 5.99 -7.22
CA VAL A 93 14.83 6.49 -6.32
C VAL A 93 15.16 7.95 -6.65
N GLN A 94 15.42 8.26 -7.92
CA GLN A 94 15.73 9.61 -8.37
C GLN A 94 14.58 10.59 -8.10
N TYR A 95 13.33 10.17 -8.33
CA TYR A 95 12.16 10.99 -8.05
C TYR A 95 12.08 11.37 -6.56
N TYR A 96 12.19 10.40 -5.65
CA TYR A 96 12.12 10.68 -4.22
C TYR A 96 13.38 11.37 -3.67
N ALA A 97 14.55 11.20 -4.29
CA ALA A 97 15.72 12.02 -3.96
C ALA A 97 15.48 13.51 -4.25
N LYS A 98 14.69 13.81 -5.29
CA LYS A 98 14.36 15.19 -5.68
C LYS A 98 13.16 15.77 -4.93
N PHE A 99 12.16 14.95 -4.58
CA PHE A 99 10.85 15.43 -4.10
C PHE A 99 10.38 14.79 -2.78
N GLY A 100 11.12 13.85 -2.20
CA GLY A 100 10.67 13.00 -1.09
C GLY A 100 10.85 13.55 0.32
N GLY A 101 11.13 14.86 0.46
CA GLY A 101 11.24 15.56 1.75
C GLY A 101 9.93 15.57 2.53
#